data_AF-A0A550C6V6-F1
#
_entry.id   AF-A0A550C6V6-F1
#
_cell.length_a   1.000
_cell.length_b   1.000
_cell.length_c   1.000
_cell.angle_alpha   90.00
_cell.angle_beta   90.00
_cell.angle_gamma   90.00
#
_symmetry.space_group_name_H-M   'P 1'
#
loop_
_entity.id
_entity.type
_entity.pdbx_description
1 polymer ?
#
loop_
_entity_poly.entity_id
_entity_poly.type
_entity_poly.pdbx_seq_one_letter_code
_entity_poly.pdbx_strand_id
1 'polypeptide(L)'
;MTTLSLGDVQVKCIISNCTVHPFLRPVTITASHPRHKDLGTLEAYKIARVSRLAGHFFNVLDEKSSELADFGSKVLDNNMKVFTQNVENDYHKGLGCWGYEMNEGDIIYVHELDVLKKFENQGIATLLLNTLLTSEHVKKGDIVYCWPTPTKASTTAERQAEVPRVNRVFRKVGFRRVGRTTYFGYSPDPAHPSRLISSWRDLDIKPYKFPARATDMSEADARDLMQAFPIQTAMDPPFLFGWRRNAFAPPSRQHKQATTEEIVDMVHATHTSNPALLHIRDDQGCTPIFVAADSGELPVIRALLSYDVCPEEILSRENAKDRNAIEAYEQQQPLLGFSDDVLIVGYMLRQAAGEDVGTVVEYMNRESHRG
;
A
#
# COMPACT_ATOMS: atom_id res chain seq x y z
N MET A 1 -15.27 -36.58 -5.34
CA MET A 1 -14.62 -35.64 -4.40
C MET A 1 -14.58 -36.30 -3.04
N THR A 2 -13.45 -36.29 -2.34
CA THR A 2 -13.35 -36.83 -0.98
C THR A 2 -13.97 -35.82 -0.02
N THR A 3 -15.16 -36.12 0.50
CA THR A 3 -15.82 -35.29 1.51
C THR A 3 -15.17 -35.57 2.87
N LEU A 4 -14.52 -34.57 3.46
CA LEU A 4 -14.03 -34.63 4.83
C LEU A 4 -15.13 -34.22 5.82
N SER A 5 -15.21 -34.92 6.96
CA SER A 5 -15.91 -34.42 8.13
C SER A 5 -14.97 -33.50 8.91
N LEU A 6 -15.36 -32.23 9.12
CA LEU A 6 -14.54 -31.30 9.91
C LEU A 6 -14.34 -31.74 11.36
N GLY A 7 -15.23 -32.59 11.90
CA GLY A 7 -15.10 -33.15 13.25
C GLY A 7 -13.93 -34.13 13.40
N ASP A 8 -13.44 -34.71 12.31
CA ASP A 8 -12.30 -35.63 12.30
C ASP A 8 -10.95 -34.92 12.10
N VAL A 9 -10.97 -33.60 11.90
CA VAL A 9 -9.78 -32.79 11.66
C VAL A 9 -9.15 -32.40 13.01
N GLN A 10 -7.90 -32.78 13.20
CA GLN A 10 -7.11 -32.37 14.34
C GLN A 10 -6.36 -31.09 14.01
N VAL A 11 -6.41 -30.11 14.89
CA VAL A 11 -5.70 -28.85 14.72
C VAL A 11 -4.68 -28.68 15.83
N LYS A 12 -3.45 -28.35 15.47
CA LYS A 12 -2.35 -28.09 16.41
C LYS A 12 -1.86 -26.66 16.22
N CYS A 13 -1.85 -25.89 17.29
CA CYS A 13 -1.26 -24.54 17.33
C CYS A 13 0.07 -24.60 18.10
N ILE A 14 1.12 -24.04 17.52
CA ILE A 14 2.47 -24.01 18.09
C ILE A 14 2.97 -22.57 18.03
N ILE A 15 3.50 -22.07 19.15
CA ILE A 15 4.27 -20.83 19.18
C ILE A 15 5.73 -21.15 19.43
N SER A 16 6.58 -20.62 18.57
CA SER A 16 8.02 -20.77 18.66
C SER A 16 8.66 -19.47 19.16
N ASN A 17 9.74 -19.59 19.93
CA ASN A 17 10.57 -18.45 20.29
C ASN A 17 11.57 -18.16 19.16
N CYS A 18 11.72 -16.90 18.76
CA CYS A 18 12.79 -16.47 17.86
C CYS A 18 13.99 -16.00 18.70
N THR A 19 15.16 -16.62 18.50
CA THR A 19 16.39 -16.23 19.20
C THR A 19 16.92 -14.88 18.73
N VAL A 20 16.73 -14.56 17.44
CA VAL A 20 17.23 -13.33 16.82
C VAL A 20 16.37 -12.11 17.19
N HIS A 21 15.04 -12.27 17.16
CA HIS A 21 14.10 -11.18 17.50
C HIS A 21 13.10 -11.66 18.56
N PRO A 22 13.40 -11.50 19.87
CA PRO A 22 12.57 -12.05 20.93
C PRO A 22 11.14 -11.48 20.97
N PHE A 23 10.92 -10.32 20.34
CA PHE A 23 9.63 -9.67 20.20
C PHE A 23 8.81 -10.17 19.00
N LEU A 24 9.38 -10.97 18.09
CA LEU A 24 8.70 -11.54 16.93
C LEU A 24 8.65 -13.06 17.08
N ARG A 25 7.47 -13.59 17.42
CA ARG A 25 7.27 -15.01 17.69
C ARG A 25 6.44 -15.66 16.58
N PRO A 26 7.00 -16.62 15.83
CA PRO A 26 6.25 -17.39 14.86
C PRO A 26 5.14 -18.21 15.54
N VAL A 27 3.97 -18.22 14.91
CA VAL A 27 2.80 -19.02 15.27
C VAL A 27 2.47 -19.90 14.07
N THR A 28 2.48 -21.21 14.27
CA THR A 28 2.15 -22.18 13.23
C THR A 28 0.94 -22.99 13.67
N ILE A 29 -0.08 -23.05 12.81
CA ILE A 29 -1.26 -23.86 13.00
C ILE A 29 -1.35 -24.88 11.87
N THR A 30 -1.44 -26.16 12.21
CA THR A 30 -1.53 -27.25 11.24
C THR A 30 -2.85 -27.99 11.43
N ALA A 31 -3.57 -28.21 10.33
CA ALA A 31 -4.74 -29.08 10.30
C ALA A 31 -4.36 -30.42 9.68
N SER A 32 -4.66 -31.53 10.36
CA SER A 32 -4.39 -32.88 9.89
C SER A 32 -5.59 -33.80 10.09
N HIS A 33 -5.63 -34.90 9.34
CA HIS A 33 -6.67 -35.92 9.42
C HIS A 33 -6.04 -37.32 9.48
N PRO A 34 -6.57 -38.26 10.30
CA PRO A 34 -5.94 -39.57 10.52
C PRO A 34 -5.62 -40.35 9.23
N ARG A 35 -6.50 -40.28 8.23
CA ARG A 35 -6.31 -40.97 6.94
C ARG A 35 -5.57 -40.17 5.88
N HIS A 36 -5.66 -38.84 5.95
CA HIS A 36 -5.22 -37.97 4.87
C HIS A 36 -3.95 -37.18 5.20
N LYS A 37 -3.48 -37.29 6.45
CA LYS A 37 -2.35 -36.54 7.01
C LYS A 37 -2.65 -35.04 6.94
N ASP A 38 -1.70 -34.24 6.50
CA ASP A 38 -1.81 -32.79 6.50
C ASP A 38 -2.87 -32.31 5.50
N LEU A 39 -3.67 -31.34 5.92
CA LEU A 39 -4.74 -30.75 5.12
C LEU A 39 -4.42 -29.30 4.73
N GLY A 40 -3.70 -28.60 5.60
CA GLY A 40 -3.34 -27.20 5.42
C GLY A 40 -2.58 -26.65 6.62
N THR A 41 -1.97 -25.49 6.43
CA THR A 41 -1.15 -24.78 7.40
C THR A 41 -1.51 -23.30 7.41
N LEU A 42 -1.38 -22.69 8.59
CA LEU A 42 -1.41 -21.24 8.76
C LEU A 42 -0.13 -20.83 9.48
N GLU A 43 0.56 -19.86 8.93
CA GLU A 43 1.71 -19.21 9.54
C GLU A 43 1.37 -17.77 9.87
N ALA A 44 1.70 -17.35 11.09
CA ALA A 44 1.52 -15.99 11.56
C ALA A 44 2.70 -15.54 12.41
N TYR A 45 2.83 -14.24 12.60
CA TYR A 45 3.82 -13.64 13.49
C TYR A 45 3.12 -12.87 14.58
N LYS A 46 3.44 -13.17 15.83
CA LYS A 46 3.05 -12.36 16.99
C LYS A 46 4.18 -11.39 17.32
N ILE A 47 3.93 -10.11 17.15
CA ILE A 47 4.89 -9.03 17.32
C ILE A 47 4.51 -8.19 18.55
N ALA A 48 5.35 -8.23 19.58
CA ALA A 48 5.13 -7.48 20.81
C ALA A 48 5.51 -6.01 20.62
N ARG A 49 4.62 -5.09 21.03
CA ARG A 49 4.90 -3.65 21.05
C ARG A 49 5.83 -3.31 22.21
N VAL A 50 7.13 -3.28 21.95
CA VAL A 50 8.15 -2.90 22.93
C VAL A 50 8.82 -1.60 22.53
N SER A 51 9.20 -0.77 23.49
CA SER A 51 9.84 0.53 23.24
C SER A 51 11.10 0.43 22.38
N ARG A 52 11.83 -0.69 22.46
CA ARG A 52 13.02 -0.97 21.64
C ARG A 52 12.74 -1.09 20.13
N LEU A 53 11.48 -1.32 19.74
CA LEU A 53 11.09 -1.37 18.33
C LEU A 53 10.75 0.01 17.76
N ALA A 54 10.47 1.01 18.60
CA ALA A 54 10.16 2.34 18.11
C ALA A 54 11.36 2.92 17.34
N GLY A 55 11.13 3.35 16.10
CA GLY A 55 12.17 3.82 15.19
C GLY A 55 12.96 2.71 14.47
N HIS A 56 12.73 1.44 14.79
CA HIS A 56 13.40 0.29 14.19
C HIS A 56 12.43 -0.77 13.64
N PHE A 57 11.13 -0.52 13.75
CA PHE A 57 10.10 -1.48 13.41
C PHE A 57 10.22 -1.95 11.95
N PHE A 58 10.37 -1.02 11.01
CA PHE A 58 10.48 -1.36 9.59
C PHE A 58 11.70 -2.21 9.27
N ASN A 59 12.85 -1.92 9.89
CA ASN A 59 14.07 -2.72 9.68
C ASN A 59 13.85 -4.18 10.07
N VAL A 60 13.18 -4.42 11.20
CA VAL A 60 12.94 -5.79 11.65
C VAL A 60 11.91 -6.50 10.76
N LEU A 61 10.89 -5.79 10.27
CA LEU A 61 9.92 -6.35 9.34
C LEU A 61 10.57 -6.69 8.00
N ASP A 62 11.42 -5.81 7.47
CA ASP A 62 12.15 -5.99 6.21
C ASP A 62 13.13 -7.17 6.27
N GLU A 63 13.84 -7.34 7.39
CA GLU A 63 14.68 -8.52 7.65
C GLU A 63 13.89 -9.84 7.65
N LYS A 64 12.56 -9.80 7.86
CA LYS A 64 11.70 -10.99 7.83
C LYS A 64 11.08 -11.23 6.46
N SER A 65 10.42 -10.24 5.89
CA SER A 65 9.90 -10.33 4.53
C SER A 65 9.57 -8.95 3.98
N SER A 66 9.69 -8.80 2.67
CA SER A 66 9.24 -7.59 1.96
C SER A 66 7.75 -7.33 2.14
N GLU A 67 6.94 -8.38 2.31
CA GLU A 67 5.52 -8.27 2.63
C GLU A 67 5.29 -7.61 4.00
N LEU A 68 6.04 -8.02 5.04
CA LEU A 68 5.92 -7.40 6.36
C LEU A 68 6.37 -5.95 6.32
N ALA A 69 7.44 -5.63 5.59
CA ALA A 69 7.86 -4.24 5.39
C ALA A 69 6.78 -3.39 4.69
N ASP A 70 6.12 -3.94 3.67
CA ASP A 70 4.98 -3.31 3.00
C ASP A 70 3.81 -3.08 3.96
N PHE A 71 3.50 -4.06 4.83
CA PHE A 71 2.49 -3.93 5.88
C PHE A 71 2.79 -2.77 6.81
N GLY A 72 4.02 -2.70 7.31
CA GLY A 72 4.50 -1.59 8.11
C GLY A 72 4.22 -0.29 7.38
N SER A 73 4.89 -0.05 6.25
CA SER A 73 4.82 1.22 5.51
C SER A 73 3.41 1.68 5.08
N LYS A 74 2.40 0.81 5.02
CA LYS A 74 1.02 1.18 4.64
C LYS A 74 0.06 1.33 5.82
N VAL A 75 0.26 0.59 6.90
CA VAL A 75 -0.69 0.56 8.02
C VAL A 75 -0.15 1.28 9.24
N LEU A 76 1.13 1.09 9.56
CA LEU A 76 1.75 1.53 10.81
C LEU A 76 3.02 2.37 10.54
N ASP A 77 3.28 3.42 11.30
CA ASP A 77 4.54 4.13 11.26
C ASP A 77 5.68 3.29 11.86
N ASN A 78 6.90 3.83 11.80
CA ASN A 78 8.09 3.16 12.35
C ASN A 78 8.09 3.11 13.90
N ASN A 79 7.13 3.75 14.57
CA ASN A 79 6.83 3.63 16.00
C ASN A 79 5.69 2.64 16.26
N MET A 80 5.30 1.88 15.24
CA MET A 80 4.20 0.92 15.23
C MET A 80 2.81 1.56 15.38
N LYS A 81 2.66 2.88 15.30
CA LYS A 81 1.35 3.55 15.42
C LYS A 81 0.62 3.55 14.10
N VAL A 82 -0.69 3.39 14.08
CA VAL A 82 -1.48 3.51 12.85
C VAL A 82 -1.28 4.89 12.23
N PHE A 83 -1.11 4.94 10.90
CA PHE A 83 -1.05 6.21 10.19
C PHE A 83 -2.35 6.98 10.37
N THR A 84 -2.25 8.26 10.71
CA THR A 84 -3.38 9.17 10.90
C THR A 84 -4.34 9.17 9.71
N GLN A 85 -3.83 9.07 8.47
CA GLN A 85 -4.67 9.00 7.28
C GLN A 85 -5.63 7.80 7.26
N ASN A 86 -5.26 6.67 7.88
CA ASN A 86 -6.12 5.49 7.94
C ASN A 86 -7.25 5.63 8.99
N VAL A 87 -7.21 6.68 9.82
CA VAL A 87 -8.16 6.93 10.91
C VAL A 87 -8.98 8.20 10.66
N GLU A 88 -8.33 9.30 10.32
CA GLU A 88 -8.94 10.63 10.30
C GLU A 88 -9.36 11.08 8.89
N ASN A 89 -8.57 10.76 7.86
CA ASN A 89 -8.80 11.25 6.49
C ASN A 89 -10.08 10.64 5.90
N ASP A 90 -10.98 11.50 5.39
CA ASP A 90 -12.31 11.09 4.92
C ASP A 90 -12.30 10.06 3.79
N TYR A 91 -11.27 10.08 2.94
CA TYR A 91 -11.09 9.09 1.90
C TYR A 91 -10.37 7.85 2.42
N HIS A 92 -9.17 8.02 2.99
CA HIS A 92 -8.25 6.93 3.33
C HIS A 92 -8.74 6.06 4.49
N LYS A 93 -9.56 6.60 5.41
CA LYS A 93 -10.16 5.81 6.50
C LYS A 93 -11.19 4.78 6.03
N GLY A 94 -11.58 4.80 4.75
CA GLY A 94 -12.51 3.84 4.17
C GLY A 94 -13.85 3.85 4.90
N LEU A 95 -14.21 2.73 5.55
CA LEU A 95 -15.43 2.65 6.34
C LEU A 95 -15.32 3.28 7.74
N GLY A 96 -14.13 3.76 8.14
CA GLY A 96 -13.91 4.41 9.44
C GLY A 96 -14.18 3.50 10.65
N CYS A 97 -14.11 2.17 10.46
CA CYS A 97 -14.39 1.20 11.53
C CYS A 97 -13.17 0.83 12.36
N TRP A 98 -12.02 1.41 12.03
CA TRP A 98 -10.77 1.29 12.75
C TRP A 98 -10.31 2.69 13.17
N GLY A 99 -9.75 2.78 14.35
CA GLY A 99 -9.22 4.00 14.94
C GLY A 99 -7.89 3.77 15.64
N TYR A 100 -7.60 4.66 16.59
CA TYR A 100 -6.34 4.65 17.33
C TYR A 100 -6.19 3.45 18.29
N GLU A 101 -7.23 2.64 18.49
CA GLU A 101 -7.11 1.37 19.21
C GLU A 101 -6.09 0.42 18.57
N MET A 102 -5.81 0.59 17.28
CA MET A 102 -4.77 -0.14 16.56
C MET A 102 -3.35 0.10 17.10
N ASN A 103 -3.14 1.16 17.90
CA ASN A 103 -1.86 1.47 18.54
C ASN A 103 -1.55 0.59 19.76
N GLU A 104 -2.57 -0.11 20.26
CA GLU A 104 -2.50 -0.89 21.49
C GLU A 104 -2.32 -2.40 21.20
N GLY A 105 -2.03 -3.16 22.26
CA GLY A 105 -1.94 -4.63 22.21
C GLY A 105 -0.78 -5.18 21.37
N ASP A 106 -0.71 -6.51 21.24
CA ASP A 106 0.24 -7.13 20.33
C ASP A 106 -0.27 -7.07 18.89
N ILE A 107 0.65 -6.96 17.92
CA ILE A 107 0.34 -7.09 16.50
C ILE A 107 0.42 -8.58 16.15
N ILE A 108 -0.63 -9.13 15.53
CA ILE A 108 -0.58 -10.51 15.01
C ILE A 108 -0.74 -10.41 13.50
N TYR A 109 0.22 -10.90 12.72
CA TYR A 109 0.16 -10.84 11.26
C TYR A 109 0.06 -12.25 10.68
N VAL A 110 -1.05 -12.58 10.02
CA VAL A 110 -1.20 -13.83 9.26
C VAL A 110 -0.40 -13.69 7.97
N HIS A 111 0.71 -14.43 7.89
CA HIS A 111 1.65 -14.36 6.79
C HIS A 111 1.28 -15.29 5.66
N GLU A 112 0.97 -16.55 5.98
CA GLU A 112 0.62 -17.54 4.98
C GLU A 112 -0.52 -18.42 5.46
N LEU A 113 -1.43 -18.76 4.53
CA LEU A 113 -2.52 -19.69 4.75
C LEU A 113 -2.60 -20.61 3.53
N ASP A 114 -2.13 -21.84 3.70
CA ASP A 114 -2.17 -22.85 2.65
C ASP A 114 -3.17 -23.95 2.98
N VAL A 115 -3.94 -24.35 1.97
CA VAL A 115 -4.80 -25.53 2.00
C VAL A 115 -4.46 -26.38 0.80
N LEU A 116 -4.27 -27.68 1.02
CA LEU A 116 -4.01 -28.60 -0.08
C LEU A 116 -5.19 -28.55 -1.06
N LYS A 117 -4.88 -28.41 -2.35
CA LYS A 117 -5.87 -28.17 -3.43
C LYS A 117 -7.08 -29.12 -3.40
N LYS A 118 -6.87 -30.40 -3.08
CA LYS A 118 -7.93 -31.42 -2.98
C LYS A 118 -8.91 -31.22 -1.80
N PHE A 119 -8.56 -30.38 -0.83
CA PHE A 119 -9.34 -30.05 0.37
C PHE A 119 -9.79 -28.59 0.42
N GLU A 120 -9.54 -27.82 -0.65
CA GLU A 120 -10.12 -26.49 -0.79
C GLU A 120 -11.65 -26.56 -0.79
N ASN A 121 -12.30 -25.47 -0.37
CA ASN A 121 -13.76 -25.35 -0.23
C ASN A 121 -14.41 -26.31 0.78
N GLN A 122 -13.63 -27.04 1.60
CA GLN A 122 -14.15 -27.91 2.67
C GLN A 122 -14.14 -27.23 4.06
N GLY A 123 -13.88 -25.93 4.14
CA GLY A 123 -13.86 -25.17 5.39
C GLY A 123 -12.55 -25.21 6.18
N ILE A 124 -11.50 -25.88 5.67
CA ILE A 124 -10.19 -26.00 6.34
C ILE A 124 -9.56 -24.63 6.62
N ALA A 125 -9.55 -23.72 5.64
CA ALA A 125 -9.04 -22.36 5.82
C ALA A 125 -9.75 -21.60 6.96
N THR A 126 -11.09 -21.71 7.02
CA THR A 126 -11.90 -21.11 8.09
C THR A 126 -11.61 -21.76 9.44
N LEU A 127 -11.40 -23.07 9.50
CA LEU A 127 -11.03 -23.80 10.72
C LEU A 127 -9.67 -23.32 11.25
N LEU A 128 -8.65 -23.20 10.37
CA LEU A 128 -7.32 -22.71 10.73
C LEU A 128 -7.38 -21.28 11.27
N LEU A 129 -8.07 -20.38 10.56
CA LEU A 129 -8.25 -18.99 11.00
C LEU A 129 -8.97 -18.91 12.34
N ASN A 130 -10.12 -19.58 12.50
CA ASN A 130 -10.84 -19.57 13.77
C ASN A 130 -9.99 -20.11 14.91
N THR A 131 -9.18 -21.15 14.67
CA THR A 131 -8.26 -21.69 15.68
C THR A 131 -7.23 -20.65 16.12
N LEU A 132 -6.69 -19.85 15.21
CA LEU A 132 -5.81 -18.73 15.58
C LEU A 132 -6.59 -17.71 16.43
N LEU A 133 -7.73 -17.24 15.91
CA LEU A 133 -8.47 -16.11 16.47
C LEU A 133 -9.09 -16.40 17.85
N THR A 134 -9.33 -17.67 18.19
CA THR A 134 -9.84 -18.09 19.50
C THR A 134 -8.76 -18.67 20.41
N SER A 135 -7.49 -18.73 19.96
CA SER A 135 -6.39 -19.19 20.79
C SER A 135 -6.11 -18.22 21.94
N GLU A 136 -5.51 -18.72 23.03
CA GLU A 136 -5.06 -17.90 24.16
C GLU A 136 -4.01 -16.85 23.79
N HIS A 137 -3.45 -16.94 22.58
CA HIS A 137 -2.42 -16.06 22.07
C HIS A 137 -2.96 -14.78 21.45
N VAL A 138 -4.28 -14.69 21.24
CA VAL A 138 -4.96 -13.51 20.72
C VAL A 138 -5.81 -12.91 21.82
N LYS A 139 -5.38 -11.76 22.34
CA LYS A 139 -6.06 -11.06 23.44
C LYS A 139 -7.05 -10.04 22.91
N LYS A 140 -7.99 -9.61 23.75
CA LYS A 140 -9.02 -8.62 23.39
C LYS A 140 -8.46 -7.32 22.79
N GLY A 141 -7.32 -6.85 23.29
CA GLY A 141 -6.67 -5.62 22.80
C GLY A 141 -5.71 -5.82 21.62
N ASP A 142 -5.46 -7.06 21.19
CA ASP A 142 -4.61 -7.34 20.04
C ASP A 142 -5.39 -7.10 18.74
N ILE A 143 -4.70 -6.76 17.66
CA ILE A 143 -5.28 -6.71 16.31
C ILE A 143 -4.59 -7.74 15.42
N VAL A 144 -5.40 -8.53 14.72
CA VAL A 144 -4.91 -9.53 13.77
C VAL A 144 -5.01 -8.96 12.36
N TYR A 145 -3.87 -8.90 11.66
CA TYR A 145 -3.72 -8.36 10.33
C TYR A 145 -3.48 -9.47 9.30
N CYS A 146 -3.82 -9.21 8.05
CA CYS A 146 -3.35 -10.02 6.92
C CYS A 146 -3.36 -9.21 5.62
N TRP A 147 -2.55 -9.64 4.65
CA TRP A 147 -2.71 -9.27 3.24
C TRP A 147 -3.40 -10.41 2.50
N PRO A 148 -4.71 -10.31 2.20
CA PRO A 148 -5.48 -11.39 1.58
C PRO A 148 -5.18 -11.52 0.08
N THR A 149 -3.94 -11.85 -0.30
CA THR A 149 -3.49 -12.03 -1.68
C THR A 149 -3.22 -13.52 -1.97
N PRO A 150 -3.57 -14.04 -3.16
CA PRO A 150 -3.30 -15.43 -3.50
C PRO A 150 -1.81 -15.64 -3.81
N THR A 151 -1.14 -16.50 -3.06
CA THR A 151 0.30 -16.80 -3.19
C THR A 151 0.63 -17.70 -4.38
N LYS A 152 -0.33 -18.52 -4.84
CA LYS A 152 -0.14 -19.49 -5.94
C LYS A 152 -0.40 -18.94 -7.34
N ALA A 153 -0.81 -17.67 -7.47
CA ALA A 153 -1.09 -17.05 -8.76
C ALA A 153 0.22 -16.66 -9.47
N SER A 154 0.40 -17.14 -10.69
CA SER A 154 1.62 -16.92 -11.48
C SER A 154 1.58 -15.62 -12.29
N THR A 155 0.38 -15.14 -12.61
CA THR A 155 0.17 -13.90 -13.38
C THR A 155 -0.70 -12.89 -12.62
N THR A 156 -0.62 -11.61 -13.00
CA THR A 156 -1.47 -10.54 -12.45
C THR A 156 -2.96 -10.82 -12.71
N ALA A 157 -3.30 -11.35 -13.89
CA ALA A 157 -4.67 -11.68 -14.25
C ALA A 157 -5.24 -12.82 -13.38
N GLU A 158 -4.48 -13.90 -13.18
CA GLU A 158 -4.83 -14.98 -12.25
C GLU A 158 -5.02 -14.44 -10.84
N ARG A 159 -4.11 -13.59 -10.39
CA ARG A 159 -4.17 -12.98 -9.06
C ARG A 159 -5.45 -12.16 -8.89
N GLN A 160 -5.79 -11.35 -9.88
CA GLN A 160 -6.98 -10.51 -9.87
C GLN A 160 -8.28 -11.33 -9.88
N ALA A 161 -8.30 -12.47 -10.59
CA ALA A 161 -9.43 -13.40 -10.59
C ALA A 161 -9.62 -14.11 -9.24
N GLU A 162 -8.52 -14.40 -8.53
CA GLU A 162 -8.54 -15.16 -7.26
C GLU A 162 -8.77 -14.27 -6.02
N VAL A 163 -8.42 -12.98 -6.06
CA VAL A 163 -8.60 -12.03 -4.94
C VAL A 163 -10.02 -12.05 -4.34
N PRO A 164 -11.13 -12.01 -5.11
CA PRO A 164 -12.48 -12.06 -4.53
C PRO A 164 -12.76 -13.34 -3.74
N ARG A 165 -12.18 -14.48 -4.15
CA ARG A 165 -12.32 -15.76 -3.44
C ARG A 165 -11.56 -15.72 -2.11
N VAL A 166 -10.31 -15.24 -2.12
CA VAL A 166 -9.49 -15.09 -0.90
C VAL A 166 -10.13 -14.11 0.08
N ASN A 167 -10.52 -12.92 -0.38
CA ASN A 167 -11.20 -11.90 0.43
C ASN A 167 -12.46 -12.46 1.12
N ARG A 168 -13.24 -13.29 0.40
CA ARG A 168 -14.45 -13.92 0.96
C ARG A 168 -14.14 -14.81 2.16
N VAL A 169 -13.04 -15.57 2.13
CA VAL A 169 -12.64 -16.44 3.24
C VAL A 169 -12.36 -15.62 4.50
N PHE A 170 -11.54 -14.58 4.39
CA PHE A 170 -11.20 -13.71 5.53
C PHE A 170 -12.41 -12.91 6.03
N ARG A 171 -13.20 -12.33 5.12
CA ARG A 171 -14.41 -11.59 5.52
C ARG A 171 -15.43 -12.47 6.23
N LYS A 172 -15.55 -13.74 5.85
CA LYS A 172 -16.45 -14.71 6.49
C LYS A 172 -16.10 -14.94 7.96
N VAL A 173 -14.81 -14.87 8.33
CA VAL A 173 -14.37 -15.01 9.74
C VAL A 173 -14.30 -13.68 10.50
N GLY A 174 -14.71 -12.58 9.87
CA GLY A 174 -14.87 -11.28 10.53
C GLY A 174 -13.77 -10.26 10.23
N PHE A 175 -12.79 -10.56 9.38
CA PHE A 175 -11.81 -9.55 8.95
C PHE A 175 -12.47 -8.47 8.10
N ARG A 176 -12.05 -7.21 8.27
CA ARG A 176 -12.50 -6.07 7.46
C ARG A 176 -11.31 -5.24 6.99
N ARG A 177 -11.51 -4.49 5.91
CA ARG A 177 -10.51 -3.58 5.32
C ARG A 177 -10.03 -2.57 6.35
N VAL A 178 -8.71 -2.38 6.45
CA VAL A 178 -8.11 -1.28 7.21
C VAL A 178 -7.98 -0.08 6.29
N GLY A 179 -8.80 0.94 6.52
CA GLY A 179 -8.87 2.09 5.63
C GLY A 179 -9.20 1.70 4.19
N ARG A 180 -8.43 2.25 3.25
CA ARG A 180 -8.38 1.84 1.84
C ARG A 180 -7.15 1.02 1.47
N THR A 181 -6.40 0.54 2.47
CA THR A 181 -5.18 -0.24 2.26
C THR A 181 -5.48 -1.64 1.71
N THR A 182 -4.47 -2.34 1.22
CA THR A 182 -4.59 -3.75 0.82
C THR A 182 -4.79 -4.71 1.98
N TYR A 183 -4.68 -4.23 3.21
CA TYR A 183 -4.69 -5.04 4.42
C TYR A 183 -6.06 -5.17 5.05
N PHE A 184 -6.25 -6.31 5.70
CA PHE A 184 -7.38 -6.61 6.54
C PHE A 184 -6.96 -6.61 8.00
N GLY A 185 -7.90 -6.21 8.87
CA GLY A 185 -7.79 -6.27 10.31
C GLY A 185 -8.92 -7.11 10.89
N TYR A 186 -8.67 -7.70 12.06
CA TYR A 186 -9.67 -8.37 12.88
C TYR A 186 -9.47 -7.95 14.34
N SER A 187 -10.57 -7.52 14.96
CA SER A 187 -10.63 -7.27 16.39
C SER A 187 -11.27 -8.47 17.10
N PRO A 188 -10.61 -9.03 18.13
CA PRO A 188 -11.19 -10.07 18.97
C PRO A 188 -12.35 -9.57 19.83
N ASP A 189 -12.51 -8.25 20.01
CA ASP A 189 -13.66 -7.68 20.69
C ASP A 189 -14.93 -7.83 19.83
N PRO A 190 -15.94 -8.61 20.26
CA PRO A 190 -17.18 -8.78 19.50
C PRO A 190 -17.99 -7.47 19.36
N ALA A 191 -17.77 -6.49 20.23
CA ALA A 191 -18.43 -5.18 20.19
C ALA A 191 -17.75 -4.18 19.24
N HIS A 192 -16.59 -4.53 18.67
CA HIS A 192 -15.84 -3.62 17.81
C HIS A 192 -16.63 -3.26 16.53
N PRO A 193 -16.60 -2.00 16.06
CA PRO A 193 -17.37 -1.56 14.88
C PRO A 193 -17.16 -2.42 13.63
N SER A 194 -15.92 -2.89 13.39
CA SER A 194 -15.63 -3.78 12.26
C SER A 194 -16.42 -5.10 12.29
N ARG A 195 -16.84 -5.58 13.48
CA ARG A 195 -17.65 -6.79 13.65
C ARG A 195 -19.12 -6.59 13.28
N LEU A 196 -19.59 -5.34 13.22
CA LEU A 196 -20.96 -4.96 12.86
C LEU A 196 -21.14 -4.79 11.35
N ILE A 197 -20.04 -4.67 10.60
CA ILE A 197 -20.05 -4.56 9.13
C ILE A 197 -20.28 -5.95 8.55
N SER A 198 -21.25 -6.12 7.67
CA SER A 198 -21.43 -7.38 6.93
C SER A 198 -20.34 -7.56 5.87
N SER A 199 -20.01 -8.80 5.52
CA SER A 199 -18.95 -9.10 4.53
C SER A 199 -19.17 -8.46 3.16
N TRP A 200 -20.42 -8.19 2.77
CA TRP A 200 -20.77 -7.57 1.49
C TRP A 200 -20.77 -6.03 1.54
N ARG A 201 -20.81 -5.43 2.73
CA ARG A 201 -20.69 -3.97 2.92
C ARG A 201 -19.24 -3.52 3.06
N ASP A 202 -18.31 -4.45 3.25
CA ASP A 202 -16.88 -4.14 3.37
C ASP A 202 -16.32 -3.59 2.05
N LEU A 203 -15.30 -2.73 2.15
CA LEU A 203 -14.75 -2.04 0.99
C LEU A 203 -13.95 -3.00 0.09
N ASP A 204 -14.35 -3.08 -1.18
CA ASP A 204 -13.58 -3.72 -2.25
C ASP A 204 -12.66 -2.69 -2.90
N ILE A 205 -11.37 -2.94 -2.78
CA ILE A 205 -10.35 -2.18 -3.51
C ILE A 205 -9.80 -3.03 -4.65
N LYS A 206 -9.23 -2.37 -5.67
CA LYS A 206 -8.58 -3.03 -6.80
C LYS A 206 -7.06 -2.89 -6.63
N PRO A 207 -6.39 -3.79 -5.88
CA PRO A 207 -4.95 -3.69 -5.63
C PRO A 207 -4.10 -3.78 -6.91
N TYR A 208 -4.68 -4.35 -7.98
CA TYR A 208 -4.06 -4.50 -9.29
C TYR A 208 -4.83 -3.70 -10.35
N LYS A 209 -5.33 -2.50 -9.98
CA LYS A 209 -6.03 -1.61 -10.93
C LYS A 209 -5.14 -1.26 -12.12
N PHE A 210 -3.85 -1.10 -11.86
CA PHE A 210 -2.81 -0.89 -12.84
C PHE A 210 -1.79 -2.03 -12.74
N PRO A 211 -1.31 -2.58 -13.88
CA PRO A 211 -0.25 -3.55 -13.85
C PRO A 211 1.03 -2.87 -13.36
N ALA A 212 1.78 -3.52 -12.47
CA ALA A 212 3.12 -3.03 -12.14
C ALA A 212 3.95 -2.97 -13.42
N ARG A 213 4.69 -1.87 -13.62
CA ARG A 213 5.64 -1.75 -14.74
C ARG A 213 6.64 -2.92 -14.66
N ALA A 214 6.86 -3.59 -15.79
CA ALA A 214 7.81 -4.68 -15.87
C ALA A 214 9.23 -4.18 -15.55
N THR A 215 9.94 -4.91 -14.69
CA THR A 215 11.34 -4.58 -14.36
C THR A 215 12.29 -4.75 -15.54
N ASP A 216 11.87 -5.51 -16.55
CA ASP A 216 12.59 -5.89 -17.76
C ASP A 216 11.91 -5.37 -19.04
N MET A 217 11.25 -4.21 -18.95
CA MET A 217 10.65 -3.52 -20.09
C MET A 217 11.63 -3.40 -21.27
N SER A 218 11.16 -3.69 -22.49
CA SER A 218 11.99 -3.59 -23.68
C SER A 218 12.27 -2.12 -24.05
N GLU A 219 13.36 -1.87 -24.77
CA GLU A 219 13.65 -0.52 -25.31
C GLU A 219 12.58 -0.03 -26.29
N ALA A 220 11.81 -0.93 -26.90
CA ALA A 220 10.68 -0.55 -27.75
C ALA A 220 9.52 -0.05 -26.89
N ASP A 221 9.09 -0.84 -25.90
CA ASP A 221 7.97 -0.48 -25.02
C ASP A 221 8.25 0.82 -24.26
N ALA A 222 9.49 1.02 -23.82
CA ALA A 222 9.86 2.24 -23.13
C ALA A 222 9.87 3.47 -24.05
N ARG A 223 10.30 3.32 -25.32
CA ARG A 223 10.17 4.40 -26.31
C ARG A 223 8.71 4.73 -26.60
N ASP A 224 7.86 3.70 -26.68
CA ASP A 224 6.42 3.89 -26.88
C ASP A 224 5.80 4.65 -25.70
N LEU A 225 6.17 4.33 -24.46
CA LEU A 225 5.75 5.09 -23.28
C LEU A 225 6.27 6.53 -23.29
N MET A 226 7.53 6.75 -23.65
CA MET A 226 8.11 8.11 -23.73
C MET A 226 7.42 8.95 -24.80
N GLN A 227 6.99 8.34 -25.90
CA GLN A 227 6.24 9.03 -26.95
C GLN A 227 4.80 9.32 -26.50
N ALA A 228 4.16 8.39 -25.80
CA ALA A 228 2.78 8.54 -25.32
C ALA A 228 2.66 9.53 -24.15
N PHE A 229 3.64 9.56 -23.24
CA PHE A 229 3.61 10.30 -21.98
C PHE A 229 4.93 11.06 -21.75
N PRO A 230 5.29 12.02 -22.63
CA PRO A 230 6.62 12.61 -22.64
C PRO A 230 6.97 13.34 -21.33
N ILE A 231 6.02 14.08 -20.75
CA ILE A 231 6.27 14.86 -19.52
C ILE A 231 6.42 13.92 -18.32
N GLN A 232 5.51 12.96 -18.15
CA GLN A 232 5.55 11.99 -17.05
C GLN A 232 6.83 11.16 -17.10
N THR A 233 7.21 10.64 -18.27
CA THR A 233 8.42 9.81 -18.41
C THR A 233 9.72 10.60 -18.34
N ALA A 234 9.70 11.92 -18.55
CA ALA A 234 10.85 12.78 -18.29
C ALA A 234 11.10 12.96 -16.77
N MET A 235 10.03 13.01 -15.97
CA MET A 235 10.10 13.13 -14.50
C MET A 235 10.31 11.77 -13.80
N ASP A 236 9.56 10.75 -14.22
CA ASP A 236 9.59 9.38 -13.69
C ASP A 236 9.90 8.38 -14.83
N PRO A 237 11.15 8.31 -15.31
CA PRO A 237 11.50 7.44 -16.40
C PRO A 237 11.24 5.96 -16.05
N PRO A 238 10.65 5.17 -16.96
CA PRO A 238 10.24 3.78 -16.69
C PRO A 238 11.41 2.84 -16.35
N PHE A 239 12.64 3.31 -16.51
CA PHE A 239 13.88 2.57 -16.28
C PHE A 239 14.42 2.66 -14.85
N LEU A 240 13.66 3.18 -13.88
CA LEU A 240 14.16 3.57 -12.56
C LEU A 240 14.59 2.43 -11.62
N PHE A 241 14.52 1.14 -11.99
CA PHE A 241 15.30 0.09 -11.30
C PHE A 241 16.69 -0.16 -11.91
N GLY A 242 16.96 0.49 -13.03
CA GLY A 242 18.23 0.53 -13.72
C GLY A 242 19.23 1.56 -13.18
N TRP A 243 18.95 2.38 -12.16
CA TRP A 243 19.99 3.22 -11.55
C TRP A 243 21.17 2.41 -10.97
N ARG A 244 20.92 1.19 -10.46
CA ARG A 244 21.98 0.20 -10.19
C ARG A 244 22.67 -0.28 -11.47
N ARG A 245 21.98 -0.34 -12.61
CA ARG A 245 22.65 -0.52 -13.90
C ARG A 245 23.42 0.72 -14.33
N ASN A 246 22.92 1.96 -14.19
CA ASN A 246 23.57 3.17 -14.70
C ASN A 246 24.90 3.48 -14.03
N ALA A 247 25.04 3.22 -12.72
CA ALA A 247 26.34 3.34 -12.05
C ALA A 247 27.40 2.34 -12.58
N PHE A 248 26.97 1.21 -13.16
CA PHE A 248 27.84 0.16 -13.71
C PHE A 248 27.70 -0.01 -15.24
N ALA A 249 26.85 0.78 -15.89
CA ALA A 249 26.58 0.70 -17.32
C ALA A 249 27.67 1.48 -18.03
N PRO A 250 28.05 1.06 -19.25
CA PRO A 250 28.92 1.87 -20.08
C PRO A 250 28.34 3.27 -20.22
N PRO A 251 29.15 4.35 -20.22
CA PRO A 251 28.67 5.72 -20.42
C PRO A 251 27.77 5.90 -21.65
N SER A 252 27.97 5.08 -22.69
CA SER A 252 27.14 5.04 -23.90
C SER A 252 25.70 4.56 -23.69
N ARG A 253 25.39 3.97 -22.52
CA ARG A 253 24.05 3.48 -22.13
C ARG A 253 23.46 4.24 -20.95
N GLN A 254 24.13 5.27 -20.44
CA GLN A 254 23.57 6.15 -19.42
C GLN A 254 22.60 7.10 -20.10
N HIS A 255 21.31 6.93 -19.84
CA HIS A 255 20.32 7.92 -20.26
C HIS A 255 20.53 9.20 -19.46
N LYS A 256 20.78 10.32 -20.16
CA LYS A 256 20.78 11.65 -19.55
C LYS A 256 19.37 11.92 -19.02
N GLN A 257 19.23 12.09 -17.70
CA GLN A 257 17.98 12.55 -17.10
C GLN A 257 17.72 13.98 -17.57
N ALA A 258 16.48 14.27 -17.94
CA ALA A 258 16.09 15.63 -18.33
C ALA A 258 16.29 16.58 -17.14
N THR A 259 16.82 17.77 -17.40
CA THR A 259 16.87 18.81 -16.35
C THR A 259 15.48 19.38 -16.09
N THR A 260 15.27 20.01 -14.94
CA THR A 260 14.01 20.67 -14.62
C THR A 260 13.62 21.71 -15.69
N GLU A 261 14.60 22.45 -16.25
CA GLU A 261 14.37 23.39 -17.35
C GLU A 261 13.94 22.68 -18.64
N GLU A 262 14.59 21.57 -19.00
CA GLU A 262 14.21 20.77 -20.17
C GLU A 262 12.77 20.23 -20.03
N ILE A 263 12.33 19.88 -18.81
CA ILE A 263 10.96 19.44 -18.53
C ILE A 263 9.98 20.61 -18.62
N VAL A 264 10.32 21.80 -18.11
CA VAL A 264 9.48 23.00 -18.24
C VAL A 264 9.31 23.38 -19.71
N ASP A 265 10.39 23.38 -20.49
CA ASP A 265 10.34 23.61 -21.94
C ASP A 265 9.45 22.57 -22.65
N MET A 266 9.51 21.31 -22.20
CA MET A 266 8.64 20.25 -22.69
C MET A 266 7.16 20.52 -22.38
N VAL A 267 6.82 20.97 -21.17
CA VAL A 267 5.44 21.37 -20.82
C VAL A 267 4.92 22.44 -21.77
N HIS A 268 5.71 23.50 -22.01
CA HIS A 268 5.35 24.58 -22.93
C HIS A 268 5.19 24.08 -24.38
N ALA A 269 6.15 23.30 -24.87
CA ALA A 269 6.09 22.73 -26.22
C ALA A 269 4.92 21.77 -26.41
N THR A 270 4.60 20.96 -25.39
CA THR A 270 3.45 20.08 -25.37
C THR A 270 2.14 20.87 -25.38
N HIS A 271 2.01 21.94 -24.59
CA HIS A 271 0.82 22.80 -24.65
C HIS A 271 0.60 23.38 -26.06
N THR A 272 1.67 23.87 -26.71
CA THR A 272 1.58 24.45 -28.06
C THR A 272 1.20 23.41 -29.13
N SER A 273 1.72 22.19 -29.03
CA SER A 273 1.52 21.16 -30.05
C SER A 273 0.26 20.31 -29.83
N ASN A 274 0.02 19.88 -28.60
CA ASN A 274 -1.12 19.06 -28.21
C ASN A 274 -1.46 19.26 -26.71
N PRO A 275 -2.28 20.27 -26.36
CA PRO A 275 -2.57 20.61 -24.96
C PRO A 275 -3.27 19.48 -24.20
N ALA A 276 -3.95 18.55 -24.88
CA ALA A 276 -4.59 17.41 -24.22
C ALA A 276 -3.59 16.52 -23.45
N LEU A 277 -2.33 16.46 -23.91
CA LEU A 277 -1.29 15.66 -23.25
C LEU A 277 -0.93 16.16 -21.84
N LEU A 278 -1.29 17.40 -21.48
CA LEU A 278 -1.09 17.91 -20.12
C LEU A 278 -2.03 17.29 -19.09
N HIS A 279 -3.12 16.66 -19.54
CA HIS A 279 -4.20 16.14 -18.69
C HIS A 279 -4.37 14.62 -18.80
N ILE A 280 -3.65 13.96 -19.73
CA ILE A 280 -3.76 12.50 -19.87
C ILE A 280 -3.07 11.79 -18.72
N ARG A 281 -3.62 10.62 -18.37
CA ARG A 281 -3.03 9.71 -17.42
C ARG A 281 -2.11 8.72 -18.13
N ASP A 282 -0.99 8.41 -17.50
CA ASP A 282 -0.08 7.37 -17.97
C ASP A 282 -0.64 5.95 -17.74
N ASP A 283 0.18 4.94 -18.02
CA ASP A 283 -0.14 3.51 -17.82
C ASP A 283 -0.38 3.12 -16.35
N GLN A 284 -0.06 4.01 -15.40
CA GLN A 284 -0.27 3.89 -13.96
C GLN A 284 -1.38 4.81 -13.45
N GLY A 285 -2.09 5.51 -14.34
CA GLY A 285 -3.15 6.43 -13.98
C GLY A 285 -2.68 7.81 -13.50
N CYS A 286 -1.38 8.11 -13.61
CA CYS A 286 -0.78 9.35 -13.12
C CYS A 286 -0.86 10.45 -14.19
N THR A 287 -1.38 11.62 -13.83
CA THR A 287 -1.32 12.82 -14.68
C THR A 287 0.03 13.53 -14.52
N PRO A 288 0.43 14.42 -15.45
CA PRO A 288 1.66 15.21 -15.31
C PRO A 288 1.73 15.98 -13.97
N ILE A 289 0.62 16.59 -13.53
CA ILE A 289 0.59 17.32 -12.26
C ILE A 289 0.78 16.40 -11.05
N PHE A 290 0.26 15.17 -11.10
CA PHE A 290 0.49 14.18 -10.04
C PHE A 290 1.96 13.78 -9.95
N VAL A 291 2.60 13.48 -11.09
CA VAL A 291 4.01 13.07 -11.12
C VAL A 291 4.91 14.22 -10.66
N ALA A 292 4.66 15.45 -11.12
CA ALA A 292 5.40 16.63 -10.68
C ALA A 292 5.28 16.86 -9.17
N ALA A 293 4.10 16.65 -8.59
CA ALA A 293 3.85 16.74 -7.16
C ALA A 293 4.58 15.63 -6.36
N ASP A 294 4.54 14.38 -6.83
CA ASP A 294 5.26 13.24 -6.21
C ASP A 294 6.79 13.36 -6.34
N SER A 295 7.30 14.20 -7.24
CA SER A 295 8.73 14.53 -7.35
C SER A 295 9.12 15.83 -6.64
N GLY A 296 8.16 16.67 -6.25
CA GLY A 296 8.44 17.98 -5.62
C GLY A 296 9.00 19.04 -6.56
N GLU A 297 8.81 18.92 -7.87
CA GLU A 297 9.42 19.78 -8.91
C GLU A 297 8.66 21.11 -9.05
N LEU A 298 8.94 22.08 -8.18
CA LEU A 298 8.23 23.38 -8.15
C LEU A 298 8.16 24.10 -9.51
N PRO A 299 9.25 24.21 -10.31
CA PRO A 299 9.17 24.89 -11.60
C PRO A 299 8.21 24.20 -12.59
N VAL A 300 8.17 22.86 -12.58
CA VAL A 300 7.27 22.08 -13.44
C VAL A 300 5.82 22.25 -13.01
N ILE A 301 5.55 22.23 -11.70
CA ILE A 301 4.21 22.49 -11.15
C ILE A 301 3.73 23.90 -11.54
N ARG A 302 4.58 24.91 -11.45
CA ARG A 302 4.26 26.28 -11.90
C ARG A 302 3.90 26.32 -13.38
N ALA A 303 4.68 25.64 -14.22
CA ALA A 303 4.42 25.57 -15.66
C ALA A 303 3.08 24.87 -15.96
N LEU A 304 2.83 23.71 -15.34
CA LEU A 304 1.57 22.97 -15.53
C LEU A 304 0.35 23.76 -15.06
N LEU A 305 0.40 24.38 -13.87
CA LEU A 305 -0.72 25.17 -13.35
C LEU A 305 -0.99 26.46 -14.17
N SER A 306 -0.06 26.88 -15.04
CA SER A 306 -0.29 28.00 -15.97
C SER A 306 -1.18 27.63 -17.18
N TYR A 307 -1.51 26.35 -17.35
CA TYR A 307 -2.28 25.79 -18.47
C TYR A 307 -3.59 25.12 -18.03
N ASP A 308 -4.33 25.74 -17.11
CA ASP A 308 -5.70 25.35 -16.73
C ASP A 308 -5.86 23.90 -16.20
N VAL A 309 -4.93 23.43 -15.38
CA VAL A 309 -5.13 22.18 -14.61
C VAL A 309 -6.29 22.38 -13.62
N CYS A 310 -7.37 21.61 -13.79
CA CYS A 310 -8.57 21.78 -12.97
C CYS A 310 -8.45 21.15 -11.56
N PRO A 311 -9.24 21.62 -10.58
CA PRO A 311 -9.27 21.03 -9.24
C PRO A 311 -9.52 19.52 -9.23
N GLU A 312 -10.38 19.02 -10.11
CA GLU A 312 -10.71 17.59 -10.19
C GLU A 312 -9.50 16.73 -10.57
N GLU A 313 -8.59 17.27 -11.38
CA GLU A 313 -7.35 16.58 -11.75
C GLU A 313 -6.38 16.52 -10.58
N ILE A 314 -6.23 17.62 -9.84
CA ILE A 314 -5.37 17.70 -8.64
C ILE A 314 -5.89 16.78 -7.54
N LEU A 315 -7.21 16.72 -7.36
CA LEU A 315 -7.89 15.93 -6.33
C LEU A 315 -8.18 14.48 -6.75
N SER A 316 -7.90 14.12 -8.00
CA SER A 316 -8.13 12.78 -8.53
C SER A 316 -7.21 11.75 -7.85
N ARG A 317 -7.80 10.67 -7.34
CA ARG A 317 -7.09 9.51 -6.77
C ARG A 317 -7.00 8.32 -7.72
N GLU A 318 -7.34 8.53 -8.98
CA GLU A 318 -7.47 7.46 -9.97
C GLU A 318 -6.12 7.02 -10.57
N ASN A 319 -5.14 6.73 -9.72
CA ASN A 319 -3.81 6.22 -10.07
C ASN A 319 -3.44 4.97 -9.24
N ALA A 320 -2.29 4.37 -9.55
CA ALA A 320 -1.80 3.15 -8.91
C ALA A 320 -1.58 3.28 -7.39
N LYS A 321 -1.41 4.51 -6.89
CA LYS A 321 -1.15 4.81 -5.48
C LYS A 321 -2.42 5.17 -4.70
N ASP A 322 -3.57 5.29 -5.36
CA ASP A 322 -4.86 5.76 -4.79
C ASP A 322 -4.72 7.09 -4.01
N ARG A 323 -3.81 7.97 -4.46
CA ARG A 323 -3.49 9.27 -3.85
C ARG A 323 -3.80 10.40 -4.81
N ASN A 324 -4.13 11.58 -4.34
CA ASN A 324 -4.20 12.76 -5.19
C ASN A 324 -2.85 13.49 -5.25
N ALA A 325 -2.72 14.57 -6.03
CA ALA A 325 -1.42 15.25 -6.19
C ALA A 325 -0.93 15.89 -4.88
N ILE A 326 -1.84 16.43 -4.06
CA ILE A 326 -1.50 17.01 -2.75
C ILE A 326 -0.98 15.92 -1.80
N GLU A 327 -1.70 14.80 -1.70
CA GLU A 327 -1.30 13.63 -0.90
C GLU A 327 0.00 13.00 -1.40
N ALA A 328 0.24 13.05 -2.72
CA ALA A 328 1.48 12.57 -3.31
C ALA A 328 2.68 13.37 -2.80
N TYR A 329 2.56 14.69 -2.89
CA TYR A 329 3.55 15.64 -2.43
C TYR A 329 3.77 15.58 -0.90
N GLU A 330 2.71 15.48 -0.09
CA GLU A 330 2.80 15.40 1.37
C GLU A 330 3.60 14.18 1.84
N GLN A 331 3.47 13.04 1.15
CA GLN A 331 4.25 11.85 1.47
C GLN A 331 5.77 12.06 1.25
N GLN A 332 6.15 12.99 0.37
CA GLN A 332 7.56 13.27 0.06
C GLN A 332 8.17 14.34 0.97
N GLN A 333 7.35 15.16 1.63
CA GLN A 333 7.84 16.24 2.50
C GLN A 333 8.89 15.80 3.52
N PRO A 334 8.76 14.65 4.22
CA PRO A 334 9.79 14.21 5.16
C PRO A 334 11.17 13.96 4.52
N LEU A 335 11.20 13.64 3.22
CA LEU A 335 12.43 13.39 2.46
C LEU A 335 13.00 14.69 1.88
N LEU A 336 12.14 15.62 1.46
CA LEU A 336 12.53 16.90 0.85
C LEU A 336 12.93 17.95 1.89
N GLY A 337 12.49 17.80 3.14
CA GLY A 337 12.69 18.78 4.20
C GLY A 337 11.72 19.97 4.13
N PHE A 338 12.01 21.03 4.88
CA PHE A 338 11.14 22.21 5.02
C PHE A 338 11.71 23.45 4.32
N SER A 339 12.12 23.34 3.06
CA SER A 339 12.51 24.52 2.29
C SER A 339 11.29 25.35 1.89
N ASP A 340 11.50 26.64 1.64
CA ASP A 340 10.44 27.52 1.14
C ASP A 340 9.81 26.98 -0.14
N ASP A 341 10.63 26.45 -1.06
CA ASP A 341 10.16 25.85 -2.31
C ASP A 341 9.23 24.67 -2.05
N VAL A 342 9.56 23.81 -1.08
CA VAL A 342 8.70 22.71 -0.66
C VAL A 342 7.36 23.31 -0.22
N LEU A 343 7.32 24.24 0.74
CA LEU A 343 6.06 24.80 1.23
C LEU A 343 5.23 25.50 0.13
N ILE A 344 5.89 26.17 -0.82
CA ILE A 344 5.24 26.81 -1.96
C ILE A 344 4.52 25.78 -2.86
N VAL A 345 5.08 24.59 -3.07
CA VAL A 345 4.39 23.53 -3.82
C VAL A 345 3.05 23.17 -3.18
N GLY A 346 3.05 22.92 -1.87
CA GLY A 346 1.82 22.58 -1.13
C GLY A 346 0.77 23.70 -1.20
N TYR A 347 1.21 24.95 -1.05
CA TYR A 347 0.36 26.14 -1.22
C TYR A 347 -0.28 26.18 -2.62
N MET A 348 0.53 26.04 -3.68
CA MET A 348 0.07 26.15 -5.06
C MET A 348 -0.94 25.05 -5.42
N LEU A 349 -0.67 23.80 -5.04
CA LEU A 349 -1.55 22.67 -5.31
C LEU A 349 -2.90 22.84 -4.60
N ARG A 350 -2.90 23.25 -3.33
CA ARG A 350 -4.13 23.47 -2.54
C ARG A 350 -4.94 24.64 -3.07
N GLN A 351 -4.27 25.76 -3.39
CA GLN A 351 -4.92 26.91 -4.01
C GLN A 351 -5.56 26.54 -5.35
N ALA A 352 -4.84 25.80 -6.20
CA ALA A 352 -5.35 25.33 -7.50
C ALA A 352 -6.46 24.27 -7.35
N ALA A 353 -6.49 23.52 -6.24
CA ALA A 353 -7.61 22.64 -5.88
C ALA A 353 -8.85 23.38 -5.35
N GLY A 354 -8.81 24.71 -5.27
CA GLY A 354 -9.91 25.55 -4.78
C GLY A 354 -10.01 25.64 -3.25
N GLU A 355 -8.97 25.24 -2.52
CA GLU A 355 -8.93 25.43 -1.06
C GLU A 355 -8.62 26.89 -0.70
N ASP A 356 -9.29 27.42 0.32
CA ASP A 356 -8.93 28.71 0.91
C ASP A 356 -7.73 28.56 1.86
N VAL A 357 -6.53 28.74 1.30
CA VAL A 357 -5.26 28.59 2.02
C VAL A 357 -4.70 29.91 2.58
N GLY A 358 -5.37 31.04 2.34
CA GLY A 358 -4.87 32.38 2.67
C GLY A 358 -3.75 32.84 1.75
N THR A 359 -2.91 33.76 2.23
CA THR A 359 -1.70 34.19 1.50
C THR A 359 -0.57 33.16 1.63
N VAL A 360 0.38 33.17 0.69
CA VAL A 360 1.56 32.27 0.75
C VAL A 360 2.33 32.41 2.06
N VAL A 361 2.45 33.63 2.60
CA VAL A 361 3.15 33.90 3.86
C VAL A 361 2.41 33.32 5.05
N GLU A 362 1.08 33.45 5.11
CA GLU A 362 0.25 32.85 6.16
C GLU A 362 0.31 31.32 6.11
N TYR A 363 0.25 30.75 4.90
CA TYR A 363 0.39 29.30 4.69
C TYR A 363 1.74 28.80 5.19
N MET A 364 2.84 29.42 4.74
CA MET A 364 4.20 29.03 5.14
C MET A 364 4.37 29.14 6.66
N ASN A 365 3.94 30.25 7.26
CA ASN A 365 3.98 30.41 8.72
C ASN A 365 3.20 29.30 9.42
N ARG A 366 2.01 28.93 8.95
CA ARG A 366 1.21 27.87 9.58
C ARG A 366 1.90 26.50 9.49
N GLU A 367 2.41 26.13 8.32
CA GLU A 367 3.00 24.80 8.11
C GLU A 367 4.39 24.67 8.76
N SER A 368 5.19 25.75 8.82
CA SER A 368 6.47 25.75 9.54
C SER A 368 6.35 25.51 11.05
N HIS A 369 5.18 25.71 11.64
CA HIS A 369 4.93 25.40 13.07
C HIS A 369 4.41 23.96 13.29
N ARG A 370 4.07 23.23 12.22
CA ARG A 370 3.55 21.85 12.31
C ARG A 370 4.65 20.79 12.22
N GLY A 371 5.73 21.08 11.49
CA GLY A 371 6.93 20.24 11.42
C GLY A 371 7.86 20.48 12.59
#